data_AF-A0A4U0EP61-F1
#
_entry.id   AF-A0A4U0EP61-F1
#
_cell.length_a   1.000
_cell.length_b   1.000
_cell.length_c   1.000
_cell.angle_alpha   90.00
_cell.angle_beta   90.00
_cell.angle_gamma   90.00
#
_symmetry.space_group_name_H-M   'P 1'
#
loop_
_entity.id
_entity.type
_entity.pdbx_description
1 polymer ?
#
loop_
_entity_poly.entity_id
_entity_poly.type
_entity_poly.pdbx_seq_one_letter_code
_entity_poly.pdbx_strand_id
1 'polypeptide(L)'
;MAGNSFGTIFKLTTFGESHGVAIGGVIDGCPAGLTLDFDAIQHEMDRRKPGQSDIVTQRKEPDTVEFLSGIFEGQTTGTSIGFIIKNANQKSKDYSHIKDVYRPSHADYTYDQKYGVRDYRGGGRSSARETACRVVAGAIAKQLLKSVKINAFTSSVGKININKPYQDLDFSKIDANAVRCPDEAIANKMIARIKEIRKEGDTIGGTVTCVLQNVPVGLGEPVFDRLHAELGKAMLSINAVKGFEYGSGFCGVEMKGSEHNDIFNADGSTKTNLSGGIQGGISNGEDIYFRVAFKPVATIMQKQETIDVDGNTLQMQGKGRHDPCVVPRAVPIVEAMAALVLADYYLLNKITKL
;
A
#
# COMPACT_ATOMS: atom_id res chain seq x y z
N MET A 1 12.43 17.47 -4.29
CA MET A 1 10.98 17.20 -4.49
C MET A 1 10.26 17.59 -3.22
N ALA A 2 9.23 18.42 -3.26
CA ALA A 2 8.50 18.84 -2.06
C ALA A 2 7.49 17.77 -1.54
N GLY A 3 7.04 16.85 -2.40
CA GLY A 3 6.08 15.80 -2.06
C GLY A 3 6.71 14.46 -1.66
N ASN A 4 7.74 14.45 -0.82
CA ASN A 4 8.40 13.23 -0.33
C ASN A 4 8.13 12.93 1.16
N SER A 5 7.21 13.66 1.78
CA SER A 5 6.77 13.45 3.16
C SER A 5 5.27 13.13 3.22
N PHE A 6 4.88 12.28 4.16
CA PHE A 6 3.50 11.87 4.42
C PHE A 6 3.21 11.91 5.93
N GLY A 7 2.08 12.47 6.34
CA GLY A 7 1.70 12.69 7.74
C GLY A 7 2.07 14.08 8.27
N THR A 8 1.51 14.43 9.43
CA THR A 8 1.65 15.74 10.09
C THR A 8 2.53 15.65 11.34
N ILE A 9 2.12 14.81 12.30
CA ILE A 9 2.84 14.49 13.54
C ILE A 9 3.67 13.24 13.31
N PHE A 10 3.04 12.08 13.09
CA PHE A 10 3.74 10.85 12.72
C PHE A 10 4.10 10.92 11.23
N LYS A 11 5.26 11.50 10.93
CA LYS A 11 5.60 11.93 9.58
C LYS A 11 6.73 11.09 9.01
N LEU A 12 6.45 10.42 7.89
CA LEU A 12 7.47 9.69 7.12
C LEU A 12 7.98 10.58 5.99
N THR A 13 9.29 10.79 5.92
CA THR A 13 9.97 11.36 4.75
C THR A 13 10.85 10.32 4.09
N THR A 14 10.69 10.05 2.79
CA THR A 14 11.45 8.98 2.09
C THR A 14 12.51 9.52 1.14
N PHE A 15 13.58 8.75 0.93
CA PHE A 15 14.66 9.02 -0.03
C PHE A 15 15.13 7.75 -0.77
N GLY A 16 15.89 7.97 -1.85
CA GLY A 16 16.56 6.93 -2.63
C GLY A 16 15.80 6.42 -3.84
N GLU A 17 16.55 5.79 -4.73
CA GLU A 17 16.10 5.26 -6.02
C GLU A 17 16.23 3.74 -6.05
N SER A 18 15.40 3.08 -6.88
CA SER A 18 15.40 1.61 -6.99
C SER A 18 16.73 0.98 -7.39
N HIS A 19 17.60 1.75 -8.08
CA HIS A 19 18.92 1.32 -8.53
C HIS A 19 20.04 2.19 -7.93
N GLY A 20 19.74 2.93 -6.86
CA GLY A 20 20.75 3.60 -6.04
C GLY A 20 21.34 2.63 -5.00
N VAL A 21 22.31 3.10 -4.22
CA VAL A 21 22.97 2.30 -3.16
C VAL A 21 21.97 1.75 -2.15
N ALA A 22 21.02 2.58 -1.73
CA ALA A 22 19.97 2.25 -0.78
C ALA A 22 18.74 3.12 -1.02
N ILE A 23 17.61 2.68 -0.47
CA ILE A 23 16.47 3.55 -0.17
C ILE A 23 16.39 3.74 1.35
N GLY A 24 15.66 4.74 1.81
CA GLY A 24 15.51 4.96 3.24
C GLY A 24 14.46 6.00 3.56
N GLY A 25 14.40 6.35 4.84
CA GLY A 25 13.50 7.38 5.31
C GLY A 25 13.83 7.86 6.72
N VAL A 26 13.11 8.91 7.10
CA VAL A 26 13.11 9.49 8.44
C VAL A 26 11.66 9.51 8.92
N ILE A 27 11.43 8.99 10.12
CA ILE A 27 10.15 9.07 10.82
C ILE A 27 10.27 10.08 11.94
N ASP A 28 9.51 11.17 11.83
CA ASP A 28 9.39 12.21 12.86
C ASP A 28 8.10 12.03 13.66
N GLY A 29 8.10 12.54 14.90
CA GLY A 29 6.93 12.55 15.78
C GLY A 29 6.50 11.21 16.35
N CYS A 30 7.31 10.16 16.21
CA CYS A 30 7.11 8.93 16.97
C CYS A 30 7.39 9.19 18.46
N PRO A 31 6.45 8.91 19.39
CA PRO A 31 6.65 9.18 20.82
C PRO A 31 7.85 8.43 21.40
N ALA A 32 8.46 8.96 22.46
CA ALA A 32 9.48 8.27 23.23
C ALA A 32 8.90 7.09 24.05
N GLY A 33 9.72 6.08 24.33
CA GLY A 33 9.38 4.96 25.19
C GLY A 33 8.59 3.83 24.51
N LEU A 34 8.42 3.87 23.18
CA LEU A 34 7.86 2.73 22.45
C LEU A 34 8.94 1.65 22.31
N THR A 35 8.77 0.52 22.99
CA THR A 35 9.59 -0.67 22.77
C THR A 35 9.30 -1.23 21.38
N LEU A 36 10.35 -1.35 20.56
CA LEU A 36 10.24 -1.85 19.20
C LEU A 36 10.56 -3.35 19.15
N ASP A 37 9.64 -4.08 18.53
CA ASP A 37 9.85 -5.46 18.10
C ASP A 37 10.44 -5.44 16.68
N PHE A 38 11.76 -5.64 16.58
CA PHE A 38 12.46 -5.65 15.30
C PHE A 38 12.10 -6.84 14.42
N ASP A 39 11.77 -7.98 15.03
CA ASP A 39 11.37 -9.18 14.30
C ASP A 39 9.99 -8.98 13.64
N ALA A 40 9.06 -8.32 14.34
CA ALA A 40 7.79 -7.91 13.75
C ALA A 40 7.96 -6.91 12.60
N ILE A 41 8.91 -5.98 12.69
CA ILE A 41 9.23 -5.05 11.57
C ILE A 41 9.77 -5.85 10.38
N GLN A 42 10.73 -6.75 10.63
CA GLN A 42 11.29 -7.57 9.55
C GLN A 42 10.24 -8.49 8.93
N HIS A 43 9.30 -9.02 9.73
CA HIS A 43 8.19 -9.83 9.23
C HIS A 43 7.31 -9.06 8.24
N GLU A 44 6.97 -7.80 8.52
CA GLU A 44 6.23 -6.93 7.60
C GLU A 44 7.02 -6.66 6.30
N MET A 45 8.32 -6.45 6.42
CA MET A 45 9.21 -6.28 5.26
C MET A 45 9.28 -7.55 4.41
N ASP A 46 9.37 -8.70 5.05
CA ASP A 46 9.35 -9.99 4.39
C ASP A 46 8.03 -10.21 3.67
N ARG A 47 6.88 -9.88 4.29
CA ARG A 47 5.56 -9.93 3.65
C ARG A 47 5.51 -9.12 2.35
N ARG A 48 6.19 -7.97 2.28
CA ARG A 48 6.22 -7.10 1.08
C ARG A 48 7.20 -7.59 -0.01
N LYS A 49 8.25 -8.29 0.42
CA LYS A 49 9.39 -8.67 -0.41
C LYS A 49 8.97 -9.44 -1.67
N PRO A 50 9.63 -9.23 -2.82
CA PRO A 50 9.44 -10.08 -4.00
C PRO A 50 9.91 -11.52 -3.76
N GLY A 51 9.48 -12.45 -4.61
CA GLY A 51 10.04 -13.80 -4.67
C GLY A 51 9.51 -14.77 -3.62
N GLN A 52 8.40 -14.45 -2.97
CA GLN A 52 7.77 -15.34 -1.97
C GLN A 52 7.07 -16.56 -2.59
N SER A 53 6.75 -16.52 -3.89
CA SER A 53 6.01 -17.60 -4.55
C SER A 53 6.22 -17.61 -6.06
N ASP A 54 5.80 -18.70 -6.70
CA ASP A 54 5.85 -18.86 -8.16
C ASP A 54 4.90 -17.91 -8.91
N ILE A 55 4.04 -17.17 -8.23
CA ILE A 55 3.09 -16.23 -8.87
C ILE A 55 3.53 -14.77 -8.78
N VAL A 56 4.63 -14.48 -8.09
CA VAL A 56 5.25 -13.15 -8.02
C VAL A 56 6.63 -13.12 -8.71
N THR A 57 7.20 -11.93 -8.85
CA THR A 57 8.53 -11.68 -9.38
C THR A 57 9.58 -12.41 -8.56
N GLN A 58 10.55 -13.02 -9.22
CA GLN A 58 11.54 -13.92 -8.61
C GLN A 58 12.78 -13.20 -8.09
N ARG A 59 12.71 -11.87 -7.91
CA ARG A 59 13.82 -11.09 -7.37
C ARG A 59 14.02 -11.42 -5.90
N LYS A 60 15.28 -11.56 -5.50
CA LYS A 60 15.67 -11.70 -4.09
C LYS A 60 16.32 -10.39 -3.68
N GLU A 61 15.61 -9.61 -2.87
CA GLU A 61 16.14 -8.47 -2.12
C GLU A 61 15.99 -8.81 -0.64
N PRO A 62 17.03 -8.73 0.20
CA PRO A 62 16.93 -9.12 1.60
C PRO A 62 15.90 -8.27 2.35
N ASP A 63 15.71 -7.01 1.95
CA ASP A 63 14.80 -6.04 2.58
C ASP A 63 15.05 -5.85 4.07
N THR A 64 16.29 -6.05 4.50
CA THR A 64 16.74 -5.80 5.88
C THR A 64 16.84 -4.31 6.15
N VAL A 65 16.27 -3.90 7.27
CA VAL A 65 16.27 -2.51 7.73
C VAL A 65 17.48 -2.25 8.61
N GLU A 66 18.21 -1.17 8.33
CA GLU A 66 19.28 -0.67 9.17
C GLU A 66 18.83 0.66 9.79
N PHE A 67 18.63 0.68 11.11
CA PHE A 67 18.26 1.88 11.85
C PHE A 67 19.51 2.69 12.23
N LEU A 68 19.45 4.00 12.01
CA LEU A 68 20.58 4.93 12.12
C LEU A 68 20.44 5.89 13.30
N SER A 69 19.22 6.17 13.75
CA SER A 69 18.95 7.15 14.82
C SER A 69 17.59 6.89 15.48
N GLY A 70 17.30 7.64 16.54
CA GLY A 70 15.96 7.70 17.16
C GLY A 70 15.60 6.51 18.04
N ILE A 71 16.47 5.50 18.15
CA ILE A 71 16.28 4.29 18.95
C ILE A 71 17.49 4.09 19.87
N PHE A 72 17.23 3.84 21.15
CA PHE A 72 18.23 3.51 22.16
C PHE A 72 17.71 2.35 23.01
N GLU A 73 18.53 1.31 23.21
CA GLU A 73 18.17 0.10 23.97
C GLU A 73 16.81 -0.52 23.57
N GLY A 74 16.54 -0.56 22.26
CA GLY A 74 15.30 -1.13 21.71
C GLY A 74 14.05 -0.26 21.90
N GLN A 75 14.20 0.97 22.41
CA GLN A 75 13.09 1.91 22.61
C GLN A 75 13.26 3.17 21.77
N THR A 76 12.15 3.71 21.29
CA THR A 76 12.14 5.02 20.65
C THR A 76 12.49 6.12 21.64
N THR A 77 13.25 7.10 21.17
CA THR A 77 13.76 8.21 22.00
C THR A 77 12.88 9.47 21.91
N GLY A 78 11.89 9.47 21.02
CA GLY A 78 11.08 10.66 20.71
C GLY A 78 11.69 11.57 19.65
N THR A 79 12.95 11.35 19.27
CA THR A 79 13.62 12.05 18.16
C THR A 79 13.45 11.29 16.84
N SER A 80 13.85 11.93 15.74
CA SER A 80 13.79 11.36 14.38
C SER A 80 14.42 9.97 14.28
N ILE A 81 13.64 9.00 13.79
CA ILE A 81 14.09 7.64 13.50
C ILE A 81 14.53 7.57 12.04
N GLY A 82 15.83 7.62 11.79
CA GLY A 82 16.42 7.44 10.47
C GLY A 82 16.68 5.96 10.18
N PHE A 83 16.42 5.53 8.95
CA PHE A 83 16.70 4.16 8.52
C PHE A 83 17.07 4.06 7.03
N ILE A 84 17.77 2.99 6.67
CA ILE A 84 18.08 2.62 5.28
C ILE A 84 17.79 1.15 5.01
N ILE A 85 17.58 0.82 3.73
CA ILE A 85 17.45 -0.52 3.19
C ILE A 85 18.38 -0.60 1.97
N LYS A 86 19.42 -1.41 2.06
CA LYS A 86 20.42 -1.56 0.99
C LYS A 86 19.81 -2.31 -0.20
N ASN A 87 20.10 -1.86 -1.42
CA ASN A 87 19.70 -2.55 -2.64
C ASN A 87 20.78 -3.57 -3.03
N ALA A 88 20.48 -4.86 -2.97
CA ALA A 88 21.46 -5.93 -3.17
C ALA A 88 21.56 -6.40 -4.64
N ASN A 89 20.53 -6.16 -5.47
CA ASN A 89 20.41 -6.77 -6.80
C ASN A 89 20.41 -5.73 -7.95
N GLN A 90 21.39 -4.81 -7.93
CA GLN A 90 21.52 -3.77 -8.94
C GLN A 90 22.22 -4.28 -10.21
N LYS A 91 21.45 -4.75 -11.19
CA LYS A 91 21.96 -5.08 -12.54
C LYS A 91 21.60 -3.97 -13.53
N SER A 92 22.30 -2.84 -13.45
CA SER A 92 21.99 -1.65 -14.26
C SER A 92 22.07 -1.89 -15.78
N LYS A 93 22.87 -2.87 -16.23
CA LYS A 93 23.04 -3.22 -17.65
C LYS A 93 21.76 -3.78 -18.30
N ASP A 94 20.82 -4.31 -17.51
CA ASP A 94 19.59 -4.90 -18.04
C ASP A 94 18.62 -3.85 -18.62
N TYR A 95 18.86 -2.55 -18.39
CA TYR A 95 17.93 -1.46 -18.70
C TYR A 95 18.40 -0.48 -19.78
N SER A 96 19.55 -0.69 -20.41
CA SER A 96 20.05 0.21 -21.47
C SER A 96 19.06 0.33 -22.64
N HIS A 97 18.35 -0.75 -22.96
CA HIS A 97 17.38 -0.82 -24.05
C HIS A 97 16.12 0.06 -23.87
N ILE A 98 15.91 0.64 -22.67
CA ILE A 98 14.76 1.52 -22.38
C ILE A 98 15.18 2.97 -22.12
N LYS A 99 16.47 3.28 -22.27
CA LYS A 99 17.04 4.60 -21.97
C LYS A 99 16.36 5.72 -22.75
N ASP A 100 16.08 5.47 -24.02
CA ASP A 100 15.53 6.46 -24.95
C ASP A 100 14.07 6.15 -25.31
N VAL A 101 13.42 5.24 -24.57
CA VAL A 101 12.05 4.78 -24.84
C VAL A 101 11.12 5.14 -23.67
N TYR A 102 9.91 5.60 -23.99
CA TYR A 102 8.83 5.73 -23.00
C TYR A 102 8.03 4.43 -22.92
N ARG A 103 7.98 3.78 -21.75
CA ARG A 103 7.17 2.56 -21.59
C ARG A 103 5.69 2.95 -21.46
N PRO A 104 4.78 2.29 -22.18
CA PRO A 104 3.35 2.52 -22.01
C PRO A 104 2.92 2.42 -20.54
N SER A 105 2.15 3.40 -20.08
CA SER A 105 1.56 3.42 -18.74
C SER A 105 2.57 3.44 -17.56
N HIS A 106 3.85 3.72 -17.83
CA HIS A 106 4.88 4.06 -16.84
C HIS A 106 5.03 5.58 -16.70
N ALA A 107 5.81 5.99 -15.70
CA ALA A 107 6.10 7.39 -15.43
C ALA A 107 7.21 7.99 -16.30
N ASP A 108 7.68 7.27 -17.33
CA ASP A 108 8.86 7.65 -18.10
C ASP A 108 8.72 9.03 -18.75
N TYR A 109 7.70 9.20 -19.59
CA TYR A 109 7.40 10.47 -20.26
C TYR A 109 7.15 11.59 -19.26
N THR A 110 6.31 11.35 -18.24
CA THR A 110 5.93 12.40 -17.30
C THR A 110 7.08 12.84 -16.39
N TYR A 111 8.00 11.96 -16.04
CA TYR A 111 9.21 12.34 -15.30
C TYR A 111 10.17 13.12 -16.18
N ASP A 112 10.34 12.71 -17.44
CA ASP A 112 11.20 13.41 -18.37
C ASP A 112 10.69 14.83 -18.63
N GLN A 113 9.41 14.99 -18.96
CA GLN A 113 8.80 16.31 -19.17
C GLN A 113 8.82 17.20 -17.91
N LYS A 114 8.66 16.61 -16.72
CA LYS A 114 8.62 17.38 -15.46
C LYS A 114 10.00 17.82 -14.98
N TYR A 115 11.02 16.98 -15.14
CA TYR A 115 12.33 17.19 -14.51
C TYR A 115 13.48 17.38 -15.51
N GLY A 116 13.29 17.07 -16.79
CA GLY A 116 14.31 17.12 -17.85
C GLY A 116 15.43 16.08 -17.72
N VAL A 117 15.50 15.35 -16.60
CA VAL A 117 16.48 14.30 -16.33
C VAL A 117 15.76 13.08 -15.77
N ARG A 118 15.85 11.97 -16.51
CA ARG A 118 15.19 10.70 -16.16
C ARG A 118 16.20 9.62 -15.78
N ASP A 119 16.10 9.09 -14.56
CA ASP A 119 16.75 7.81 -14.23
C ASP A 119 15.92 6.65 -14.79
N TYR A 120 16.31 6.20 -15.98
CA TYR A 120 15.66 5.11 -16.69
C TYR A 120 15.88 3.73 -16.03
N ARG A 121 16.80 3.60 -15.06
CA ARG A 121 17.14 2.32 -14.43
C ARG A 121 16.03 1.92 -13.46
N GLY A 122 15.23 0.92 -13.86
CA GLY A 122 14.12 0.38 -13.07
C GLY A 122 13.09 1.38 -12.55
N GLY A 123 12.95 2.52 -13.23
CA GLY A 123 12.00 3.58 -12.89
C GLY A 123 12.47 4.57 -11.82
N GLY A 124 13.74 4.53 -11.40
CA GLY A 124 14.31 5.51 -10.47
C GLY A 124 13.47 5.66 -9.20
N ARG A 125 13.03 6.89 -8.92
CA ARG A 125 12.17 7.26 -7.77
C ARG A 125 10.69 6.87 -7.92
N SER A 126 10.20 6.72 -9.16
CA SER A 126 8.81 6.32 -9.41
C SER A 126 8.54 4.83 -9.12
N SER A 127 9.60 4.06 -8.92
CA SER A 127 9.56 2.63 -8.69
C SER A 127 8.84 2.26 -7.39
N ALA A 128 8.07 1.17 -7.42
CA ALA A 128 7.44 0.59 -6.24
C ALA A 128 8.46 0.10 -5.18
N ARG A 129 9.77 0.19 -5.43
CA ARG A 129 10.81 -0.03 -4.42
C ARG A 129 10.64 0.90 -3.22
N GLU A 130 10.22 2.15 -3.45
CA GLU A 130 9.97 3.17 -2.41
C GLU A 130 8.97 2.70 -1.35
N THR A 131 7.99 1.87 -1.73
CA THR A 131 7.00 1.33 -0.79
C THR A 131 7.61 0.50 0.35
N ALA A 132 8.84 0.03 0.22
CA ALA A 132 9.54 -0.62 1.32
C ALA A 132 9.74 0.35 2.51
N CYS A 133 10.04 1.63 2.25
CA CYS A 133 10.12 2.65 3.31
C CYS A 133 8.78 2.87 4.00
N ARG A 134 7.67 2.80 3.24
CA ARG A 134 6.32 2.90 3.79
C ARG A 134 6.01 1.73 4.73
N VAL A 135 6.42 0.52 4.36
CA VAL A 135 6.22 -0.69 5.19
C VAL A 135 7.03 -0.62 6.49
N VAL A 136 8.29 -0.14 6.47
CA VAL A 136 9.07 0.09 7.69
C VAL A 136 8.32 1.01 8.66
N ALA A 137 7.88 2.17 8.15
CA ALA A 137 7.20 3.15 8.98
C ALA A 137 5.81 2.66 9.45
N GLY A 138 5.09 1.96 8.58
CA GLY A 138 3.82 1.33 8.90
C GLY A 138 3.95 0.24 9.97
N ALA A 139 5.04 -0.54 9.97
CA ALA A 139 5.30 -1.54 11.00
C ALA A 139 5.54 -0.90 12.38
N ILE A 140 6.27 0.21 12.43
CA ILE A 140 6.43 1.00 13.68
C ILE A 140 5.08 1.60 14.10
N ALA A 141 4.30 2.14 13.16
CA ALA A 141 2.97 2.68 13.43
C ALA A 141 2.00 1.61 13.98
N LYS A 142 2.04 0.38 13.45
CA LYS A 142 1.27 -0.76 13.99
C LYS A 142 1.64 -1.05 15.45
N GLN A 143 2.92 -0.98 15.80
CA GLN A 143 3.36 -1.19 17.18
C GLN A 143 2.95 -0.07 18.13
N LEU A 144 2.78 1.16 17.64
CA LEU A 144 2.17 2.26 18.39
C LEU A 144 0.67 2.02 18.63
N LEU A 145 -0.02 1.44 17.64
CA LEU A 145 -1.48 1.23 17.64
C LEU A 145 -1.89 -0.17 18.14
N LYS A 146 -1.32 -0.66 19.26
CA LYS A 146 -1.50 -2.05 19.72
C LYS A 146 -2.94 -2.55 19.84
N SER A 147 -3.90 -1.67 20.12
CA SER A 147 -5.32 -2.03 20.25
C SER A 147 -6.03 -2.19 18.90
N VAL A 148 -5.53 -1.55 17.84
CA VAL A 148 -6.13 -1.55 16.51
C VAL A 148 -5.66 -2.76 15.72
N LYS A 149 -6.60 -3.54 15.19
CA LYS A 149 -6.29 -4.64 14.27
C LYS A 149 -6.40 -4.14 12.84
N ILE A 150 -5.33 -4.26 12.07
CA ILE A 150 -5.27 -3.81 10.68
C ILE A 150 -5.08 -5.04 9.79
N ASN A 151 -6.13 -5.45 9.10
CA ASN A 151 -6.12 -6.62 8.24
C ASN A 151 -6.41 -6.21 6.79
N ALA A 152 -5.50 -6.48 5.86
CA ALA A 152 -5.80 -6.35 4.44
C ALA A 152 -5.64 -7.68 3.72
N PHE A 153 -6.41 -7.87 2.65
CA PHE A 153 -6.39 -9.10 1.87
C PHE A 153 -6.82 -8.84 0.44
N THR A 154 -6.37 -9.71 -0.46
CA THR A 154 -6.81 -9.68 -1.87
C THR A 154 -8.26 -10.11 -1.93
N SER A 155 -9.15 -9.18 -2.31
CA SER A 155 -10.58 -9.41 -2.45
C SER A 155 -11.00 -9.73 -3.89
N SER A 156 -10.20 -9.36 -4.88
CA SER A 156 -10.44 -9.76 -6.27
C SER A 156 -9.18 -9.83 -7.13
N VAL A 157 -9.24 -10.68 -8.16
CA VAL A 157 -8.28 -10.71 -9.27
C VAL A 157 -9.07 -10.83 -10.57
N GLY A 158 -8.99 -9.79 -11.41
CA GLY A 158 -9.85 -9.69 -12.60
C GLY A 158 -11.34 -9.79 -12.26
N LYS A 159 -12.03 -10.77 -12.85
CA LYS A 159 -13.46 -11.03 -12.63
C LYS A 159 -13.75 -11.94 -11.40
N ILE A 160 -12.72 -12.48 -10.76
CA ILE A 160 -12.87 -13.39 -9.62
C ILE A 160 -12.89 -12.55 -8.34
N ASN A 161 -14.00 -12.61 -7.60
CA ASN A 161 -14.22 -11.83 -6.38
C ASN A 161 -14.57 -12.76 -5.20
N ILE A 162 -14.25 -12.34 -3.98
CA ILE A 162 -14.86 -12.90 -2.77
C ILE A 162 -16.33 -12.47 -2.76
N ASN A 163 -17.24 -13.44 -2.64
CA ASN A 163 -18.68 -13.21 -2.62
C ASN A 163 -19.25 -13.41 -1.20
N LYS A 164 -18.58 -12.86 -0.20
CA LYS A 164 -18.94 -12.95 1.22
C LYS A 164 -18.63 -11.63 1.92
N PRO A 165 -19.40 -11.25 2.96
CA PRO A 165 -19.05 -10.12 3.81
C PRO A 165 -17.76 -10.42 4.58
N TYR A 166 -17.00 -9.38 4.94
CA TYR A 166 -15.69 -9.57 5.58
C TYR A 166 -15.81 -10.18 6.97
N GLN A 167 -16.97 -10.02 7.62
CA GLN A 167 -17.29 -10.59 8.93
C GLN A 167 -17.29 -12.12 8.92
N ASP A 168 -17.53 -12.74 7.76
CA ASP A 168 -17.52 -14.19 7.58
C ASP A 168 -16.12 -14.73 7.21
N LEU A 169 -15.11 -13.87 7.13
CA LEU A 169 -13.74 -14.23 6.75
C LEU A 169 -12.88 -14.41 8.00
N ASP A 170 -12.05 -15.46 7.97
CA ASP A 170 -11.03 -15.69 8.98
C ASP A 170 -9.72 -15.02 8.55
N PHE A 171 -9.41 -13.87 9.16
CA PHE A 171 -8.20 -13.11 8.84
C PHE A 171 -6.90 -13.84 9.19
N SER A 172 -6.92 -14.88 10.04
CA SER A 172 -5.72 -15.69 10.29
C SER A 172 -5.25 -16.46 9.05
N LYS A 173 -6.14 -16.65 8.06
CA LYS A 173 -5.84 -17.35 6.80
C LYS A 173 -5.27 -16.46 5.70
N ILE A 174 -5.13 -15.15 5.93
CA ILE A 174 -4.64 -14.21 4.92
C ILE A 174 -3.29 -14.68 4.37
N ASP A 175 -2.32 -14.96 5.23
CA ASP A 175 -0.97 -15.32 4.78
C ASP A 175 -0.79 -16.83 4.49
N ALA A 176 -1.87 -17.63 4.54
CA ALA A 176 -1.82 -19.07 4.29
C ALA A 176 -1.67 -19.46 2.80
N ASN A 177 -1.81 -18.49 1.88
CA ASN A 177 -1.69 -18.73 0.44
C ASN A 177 -1.02 -17.57 -0.29
N ALA A 178 -0.55 -17.86 -1.50
CA ALA A 178 0.29 -16.94 -2.28
C ALA A 178 -0.43 -15.66 -2.77
N VAL A 179 -1.77 -15.67 -2.85
CA VAL A 179 -2.56 -14.49 -3.26
C VAL A 179 -3.06 -13.66 -2.09
N ARG A 180 -2.83 -14.11 -0.85
CA ARG A 180 -3.28 -13.46 0.38
C ARG A 180 -4.79 -13.24 0.46
N CYS A 181 -5.56 -14.27 0.12
CA CYS A 181 -7.01 -14.26 0.17
C CYS A 181 -7.49 -15.21 1.28
N PRO A 182 -8.27 -14.77 2.28
CA PRO A 182 -8.70 -15.62 3.40
C PRO A 182 -9.77 -16.67 3.00
N ASP A 183 -10.38 -16.56 1.81
CA ASP A 183 -11.25 -17.59 1.25
C ASP A 183 -10.45 -18.54 0.35
N GLU A 184 -10.15 -19.73 0.84
CA GLU A 184 -9.30 -20.71 0.16
C GLU A 184 -9.84 -21.14 -1.22
N ALA A 185 -11.16 -21.31 -1.35
CA ALA A 185 -11.77 -21.72 -2.62
C ALA A 185 -11.63 -20.62 -3.68
N ILE A 186 -11.80 -19.36 -3.28
CA ILE A 186 -11.57 -18.21 -4.17
C ILE A 186 -10.08 -18.00 -4.43
N ALA A 187 -9.22 -18.18 -3.43
CA ALA A 187 -7.77 -18.07 -3.55
C ALA A 187 -7.23 -19.02 -4.64
N ASN A 188 -7.68 -20.28 -4.66
CA ASN A 188 -7.30 -21.26 -5.68
C ASN A 188 -7.69 -20.82 -7.10
N LYS A 189 -8.89 -20.24 -7.27
CA LYS A 189 -9.34 -19.68 -8.56
C LYS A 189 -8.49 -18.48 -8.98
N MET A 190 -8.19 -17.57 -8.05
CA MET A 190 -7.32 -16.42 -8.32
C MET A 190 -5.91 -16.86 -8.74
N ILE A 191 -5.31 -17.82 -8.04
CA ILE A 191 -3.99 -18.39 -8.36
C ILE A 191 -3.99 -18.99 -9.78
N ALA A 192 -5.00 -19.79 -10.11
CA ALA A 192 -5.13 -20.39 -11.44
C ALA A 192 -5.20 -19.31 -12.53
N ARG A 193 -6.01 -18.26 -12.31
CA ARG A 193 -6.14 -17.15 -13.27
C ARG A 193 -4.86 -16.36 -13.45
N ILE A 194 -4.12 -16.09 -12.38
CA ILE A 194 -2.82 -15.41 -12.46
C ILE A 194 -1.81 -16.24 -13.27
N LYS A 195 -1.79 -17.56 -13.07
CA LYS A 195 -0.91 -18.46 -13.84
C LYS A 195 -1.27 -18.49 -15.32
N GLU A 196 -2.55 -18.44 -15.64
CA GLU A 196 -3.05 -18.40 -17.02
C GLU A 196 -2.63 -17.10 -17.74
N ILE A 197 -2.93 -15.94 -17.14
CA ILE A 197 -2.49 -14.62 -17.62
C ILE A 197 -0.98 -14.54 -17.81
N ARG A 198 -0.21 -15.13 -16.89
CA ARG A 198 1.25 -15.17 -17.01
C ARG A 198 1.71 -15.95 -18.24
N LYS A 199 1.06 -17.06 -18.59
CA LYS A 199 1.39 -17.86 -19.79
C LYS A 199 1.06 -17.11 -21.08
N GLU A 200 0.03 -16.26 -21.04
CA GLU A 200 -0.33 -15.35 -22.13
C GLU A 200 0.68 -14.18 -22.29
N GLY A 201 1.66 -14.06 -21.38
CA GLY A 201 2.61 -12.96 -21.38
C GLY A 201 1.99 -11.62 -20.97
N ASP A 202 0.84 -11.65 -20.32
CA ASP A 202 0.06 -10.48 -19.91
C ASP A 202 0.05 -10.32 -18.38
N THR A 203 -0.69 -9.33 -17.89
CA THR A 203 -0.85 -9.01 -16.47
C THR A 203 -2.31 -8.71 -16.15
N ILE A 204 -2.69 -8.81 -14.88
CA ILE A 204 -4.06 -8.58 -14.43
C ILE A 204 -4.10 -7.78 -13.13
N GLY A 205 -5.10 -6.90 -13.03
CA GLY A 205 -5.38 -6.10 -11.84
C GLY A 205 -6.27 -6.84 -10.84
N GLY A 206 -6.72 -6.10 -9.84
CA GLY A 206 -7.57 -6.65 -8.78
C GLY A 206 -7.87 -5.63 -7.69
N THR A 207 -8.44 -6.10 -6.59
CA THR A 207 -8.75 -5.26 -5.43
C THR A 207 -8.15 -5.85 -4.16
N VAL A 208 -7.72 -4.95 -3.27
CA VAL A 208 -7.40 -5.27 -1.87
C VAL A 208 -8.49 -4.66 -1.00
N THR A 209 -9.07 -5.46 -0.11
CA THR A 209 -9.93 -4.97 0.97
C THR A 209 -9.09 -4.82 2.22
N CYS A 210 -9.33 -3.77 3.00
CA CYS A 210 -8.74 -3.59 4.31
C CYS A 210 -9.82 -3.29 5.33
N VAL A 211 -9.68 -3.89 6.52
CA VAL A 211 -10.57 -3.74 7.67
C VAL A 211 -9.72 -3.33 8.86
N LEU A 212 -10.07 -2.19 9.46
CA LEU A 212 -9.46 -1.63 10.65
C LEU A 212 -10.45 -1.78 11.79
N GLN A 213 -10.12 -2.64 12.75
CA GLN A 213 -10.99 -2.97 13.87
C GLN A 213 -10.45 -2.35 15.16
N ASN A 214 -11.33 -2.08 16.11
CA ASN A 214 -11.02 -1.42 17.38
C ASN A 214 -10.38 -0.03 17.20
N VAL A 215 -10.76 0.69 16.15
CA VAL A 215 -10.33 2.07 15.96
C VAL A 215 -11.02 2.94 17.02
N PRO A 216 -10.28 3.72 17.83
CA PRO A 216 -10.89 4.60 18.82
C PRO A 216 -11.89 5.56 18.18
N VAL A 217 -12.98 5.85 18.89
CA VAL A 217 -13.92 6.92 18.49
C VAL A 217 -13.18 8.26 18.52
N GLY A 218 -13.37 9.10 17.51
CA GLY A 218 -12.85 10.46 17.50
C GLY A 218 -11.57 10.71 16.69
N LEU A 219 -11.04 9.72 15.97
CA LEU A 219 -9.89 9.93 15.08
C LEU A 219 -10.34 10.59 13.77
N GLY A 220 -9.60 11.61 13.31
CA GLY A 220 -9.93 12.38 12.12
C GLY A 220 -10.33 13.81 12.45
N GLU A 221 -10.25 14.70 11.46
CA GLU A 221 -10.71 16.08 11.57
C GLU A 221 -11.93 16.34 10.68
N PRO A 222 -12.71 17.39 10.96
CA PRO A 222 -13.71 17.86 10.03
C PRO A 222 -13.07 18.57 8.82
N VAL A 223 -13.89 18.86 7.80
CA VAL A 223 -13.55 19.71 6.65
C VAL A 223 -12.45 19.15 5.72
N PHE A 224 -11.16 19.47 5.94
CA PHE A 224 -10.07 19.20 5.00
C PHE A 224 -9.27 17.95 5.35
N ASP A 225 -9.05 17.71 6.65
CA ASP A 225 -8.24 16.61 7.16
C ASP A 225 -9.17 15.47 7.64
N ARG A 226 -10.14 15.12 6.80
CA ARG A 226 -11.09 14.02 7.09
C ARG A 226 -10.36 12.68 7.05
N LEU A 227 -10.66 11.80 8.01
CA LEU A 227 -9.99 10.50 8.11
C LEU A 227 -10.09 9.68 6.80
N HIS A 228 -11.28 9.59 6.21
CA HIS A 228 -11.47 8.86 4.95
C HIS A 228 -10.77 9.53 3.76
N ALA A 229 -10.60 10.86 3.78
CA ALA A 229 -9.88 11.59 2.75
C ALA A 229 -8.37 11.33 2.83
N GLU A 230 -7.80 11.34 4.03
CA GLU A 230 -6.39 10.98 4.23
C GLU A 230 -6.12 9.49 3.98
N LEU A 231 -7.03 8.59 4.36
CA LEU A 231 -6.98 7.18 3.93
C LEU A 231 -7.01 7.08 2.39
N GLY A 232 -7.92 7.80 1.74
CA GLY A 232 -8.00 7.84 0.28
C GLY A 232 -6.71 8.33 -0.37
N LYS A 233 -6.14 9.43 0.09
CA LYS A 233 -4.84 9.96 -0.35
C LYS A 233 -3.71 8.96 -0.12
N ALA A 234 -3.68 8.31 1.05
CA ALA A 234 -2.70 7.29 1.38
C ALA A 234 -2.74 6.14 0.38
N MET A 235 -3.93 5.61 0.09
CA MET A 235 -4.11 4.49 -0.84
C MET A 235 -3.87 4.91 -2.30
N LEU A 236 -4.40 6.04 -2.73
CA LEU A 236 -4.22 6.56 -4.10
C LEU A 236 -2.76 6.92 -4.41
N SER A 237 -1.93 7.15 -3.38
CA SER A 237 -0.48 7.39 -3.55
C SER A 237 0.34 6.11 -3.79
N ILE A 238 -0.27 4.92 -3.67
CA ILE A 238 0.39 3.63 -3.93
C ILE A 238 0.44 3.41 -5.44
N ASN A 239 1.57 2.88 -5.94
CA ASN A 239 1.73 2.57 -7.35
C ASN A 239 0.60 1.64 -7.87
N ALA A 240 0.16 1.89 -9.10
CA ALA A 240 -0.90 1.16 -9.80
C ALA A 240 -2.31 1.29 -9.20
N VAL A 241 -2.52 2.04 -8.11
CA VAL A 241 -3.87 2.31 -7.61
C VAL A 241 -4.60 3.26 -8.56
N LYS A 242 -5.88 2.96 -8.80
CA LYS A 242 -6.80 3.73 -9.65
C LYS A 242 -8.14 4.05 -8.99
N GLY A 243 -8.42 3.49 -7.83
CA GLY A 243 -9.66 3.74 -7.11
C GLY A 243 -9.54 3.42 -5.63
N PHE A 244 -10.34 4.13 -4.84
CA PHE A 244 -10.53 3.95 -3.41
C PHE A 244 -12.01 4.15 -3.11
N GLU A 245 -12.60 3.24 -2.35
CA GLU A 245 -13.95 3.37 -1.82
C GLU A 245 -13.99 2.83 -0.39
N TYR A 246 -14.86 3.37 0.45
CA TYR A 246 -14.98 3.00 1.86
C TYR A 246 -16.46 2.87 2.24
N GLY A 247 -16.75 2.13 3.31
CA GLY A 247 -18.13 1.87 3.73
C GLY A 247 -18.94 1.19 2.62
N SER A 248 -20.19 1.60 2.46
CA SER A 248 -21.05 1.15 1.34
C SER A 248 -20.48 1.46 -0.04
N GLY A 249 -19.49 2.37 -0.13
CA GLY A 249 -18.80 2.73 -1.36
C GLY A 249 -19.76 3.13 -2.47
N PHE A 250 -19.46 2.68 -3.69
CA PHE A 250 -20.33 2.95 -4.83
C PHE A 250 -21.69 2.26 -4.75
N CYS A 251 -21.85 1.17 -3.99
CA CYS A 251 -23.17 0.54 -3.83
C CYS A 251 -24.14 1.43 -3.03
N GLY A 252 -23.62 2.28 -2.14
CA GLY A 252 -24.44 3.19 -1.35
C GLY A 252 -25.14 4.27 -2.17
N VAL A 253 -24.66 4.59 -3.37
CA VAL A 253 -25.26 5.64 -4.23
C VAL A 253 -26.62 5.24 -4.79
N GLU A 254 -26.94 3.95 -4.77
CA GLU A 254 -28.20 3.38 -5.27
C GLU A 254 -29.28 3.28 -4.16
N MET A 255 -28.91 3.55 -2.91
CA MET A 255 -29.77 3.38 -1.73
C MET A 255 -30.54 4.66 -1.39
N LYS A 256 -31.74 4.51 -0.80
CA LYS A 256 -32.43 5.65 -0.16
C LYS A 256 -31.79 5.95 1.19
N GLY A 257 -31.86 7.20 1.65
CA GLY A 257 -31.37 7.57 2.99
C GLY A 257 -32.02 6.77 4.12
N SER A 258 -33.31 6.41 4.00
CA SER A 258 -33.99 5.55 4.99
C SER A 258 -33.44 4.13 5.08
N GLU A 259 -32.75 3.66 4.04
CA GLU A 259 -32.12 2.33 3.96
C GLU A 259 -30.61 2.40 4.25
N HIS A 260 -29.98 3.54 3.97
CA HIS A 260 -28.55 3.76 4.15
C HIS A 260 -28.16 4.22 5.56
N ASN A 261 -29.02 5.00 6.22
CA ASN A 261 -28.69 5.59 7.50
C ASN A 261 -28.41 4.55 8.58
N ASP A 262 -27.22 4.61 9.18
CA ASP A 262 -26.83 3.75 10.30
C ASP A 262 -27.53 4.18 11.59
N ILE A 263 -28.54 3.43 11.99
CA ILE A 263 -29.33 3.71 13.20
C ILE A 263 -28.51 3.38 14.46
N PHE A 264 -28.43 4.33 15.39
CA PHE A 264 -27.74 4.14 16.66
C PHE A 264 -28.47 3.19 17.62
N ASN A 265 -27.68 2.40 18.34
CA ASN A 265 -28.07 1.68 19.54
C ASN A 265 -27.85 2.58 20.77
N ALA A 266 -28.38 2.16 21.93
CA ALA A 266 -28.30 2.94 23.16
C ALA A 266 -26.86 3.09 23.72
N ASP A 267 -25.94 2.19 23.34
CA ASP A 267 -24.54 2.21 23.73
C ASP A 267 -23.65 3.07 22.81
N GLY A 268 -24.23 3.67 21.77
CA GLY A 268 -23.52 4.50 20.79
C GLY A 268 -22.97 3.73 19.58
N SER A 269 -23.05 2.40 19.55
CA SER A 269 -22.81 1.60 18.33
C SER A 269 -23.93 1.80 17.31
N THR A 270 -23.74 1.32 16.08
CA THR A 270 -24.77 1.37 15.05
C THR A 270 -25.28 -0.01 14.64
N LYS A 271 -26.56 -0.11 14.26
CA LYS A 271 -27.19 -1.38 13.82
C LYS A 271 -26.60 -1.93 12.52
N THR A 272 -26.14 -1.02 11.67
CA THR A 272 -25.43 -1.28 10.41
C THR A 272 -24.18 -0.43 10.39
N ASN A 273 -23.27 -0.68 9.46
CA ASN A 273 -22.04 0.10 9.31
C ASN A 273 -21.83 0.53 7.84
N LEU A 274 -22.86 1.08 7.22
CA LEU A 274 -22.81 1.56 5.83
C LEU A 274 -21.95 2.81 5.68
N SER A 275 -21.76 3.59 6.74
CA SER A 275 -20.81 4.69 6.84
C SER A 275 -19.35 4.22 6.78
N GLY A 276 -19.08 2.94 7.04
CA GLY A 276 -17.72 2.39 7.02
C GLY A 276 -16.83 2.88 8.13
N GLY A 277 -17.37 2.99 9.35
CA GLY A 277 -16.63 3.37 10.55
C GLY A 277 -16.29 4.85 10.66
N ILE A 278 -16.71 5.68 9.70
CA ILE A 278 -16.36 7.11 9.62
C ILE A 278 -17.60 7.95 9.32
N GLN A 279 -17.92 8.88 10.20
CA GLN A 279 -19.03 9.83 10.05
C GLN A 279 -18.53 11.26 10.21
N GLY A 280 -18.89 12.15 9.29
CA GLY A 280 -18.41 13.54 9.32
C GLY A 280 -16.89 13.70 9.15
N GLY A 281 -16.16 12.65 8.76
CA GLY A 281 -14.69 12.65 8.70
C GLY A 281 -14.01 12.10 9.95
N ILE A 282 -14.77 11.66 10.94
CA ILE A 282 -14.30 11.21 12.25
C ILE A 282 -14.69 9.74 12.45
N SER A 283 -13.81 8.92 13.05
CA SER A 283 -14.13 7.53 13.38
C SER A 283 -15.24 7.44 14.43
N ASN A 284 -16.23 6.57 14.19
CA ASN A 284 -17.39 6.40 15.06
C ASN A 284 -17.29 5.18 15.99
N GLY A 285 -16.21 4.40 15.90
CA GLY A 285 -15.94 3.22 16.73
C GLY A 285 -16.30 1.88 16.07
N GLU A 286 -17.10 1.90 15.00
CA GLU A 286 -17.33 0.73 14.17
C GLU A 286 -16.10 0.40 13.32
N ASP A 287 -16.05 -0.81 12.75
CA ASP A 287 -14.98 -1.23 11.84
C ASP A 287 -14.86 -0.26 10.65
N ILE A 288 -13.67 0.27 10.40
CA ILE A 288 -13.40 1.03 9.18
C ILE A 288 -13.01 0.04 8.10
N TYR A 289 -13.75 0.02 6.99
CA TYR A 289 -13.44 -0.87 5.88
C TYR A 289 -13.46 -0.15 4.54
N PHE A 290 -12.53 -0.54 3.66
CA PHE A 290 -12.35 0.06 2.35
C PHE A 290 -11.76 -0.92 1.34
N ARG A 291 -11.97 -0.61 0.05
CA ARG A 291 -11.40 -1.33 -1.09
C ARG A 291 -10.49 -0.42 -1.89
N VAL A 292 -9.36 -0.97 -2.32
CA VAL A 292 -8.35 -0.30 -3.14
C VAL A 292 -8.23 -1.02 -4.47
N ALA A 293 -8.47 -0.32 -5.57
CA ALA A 293 -8.45 -0.89 -6.91
C ALA A 293 -7.09 -0.68 -7.57
N PHE A 294 -6.46 -1.78 -8.00
CA PHE A 294 -5.17 -1.78 -8.69
C PHE A 294 -5.33 -2.15 -10.16
N LYS A 295 -4.78 -1.34 -11.06
CA LYS A 295 -4.70 -1.66 -12.48
C LYS A 295 -3.71 -2.82 -12.74
N PRO A 296 -3.79 -3.49 -13.90
CA PRO A 296 -2.75 -4.41 -14.36
C PRO A 296 -1.36 -3.76 -14.38
N VAL A 297 -0.32 -4.59 -14.28
CA VAL A 297 1.06 -4.13 -14.32
C VAL A 297 1.40 -3.65 -15.72
N ALA A 298 1.95 -2.44 -15.82
CA ALA A 298 2.18 -1.80 -17.11
C ALA A 298 3.20 -2.53 -18.01
N THR A 299 4.16 -3.25 -17.41
CA THR A 299 5.13 -4.04 -18.20
C THR A 299 4.61 -5.44 -18.45
N ILE A 300 4.30 -5.73 -19.71
CA ILE A 300 3.88 -7.04 -20.22
C ILE A 300 4.95 -7.63 -21.16
N MET A 301 4.89 -8.93 -21.43
CA MET A 301 5.80 -9.64 -22.33
C MET A 301 5.36 -9.56 -23.79
N GLN A 302 4.13 -9.11 -24.06
CA GLN A 302 3.64 -8.83 -25.40
C GLN A 302 4.30 -7.58 -25.99
N LYS A 303 4.37 -7.50 -27.33
CA LYS A 303 4.86 -6.31 -28.02
C LYS A 303 3.83 -5.19 -27.91
N GLN A 304 4.29 -3.97 -27.69
CA GLN A 304 3.46 -2.77 -27.67
C GLN A 304 4.11 -1.69 -28.54
N GLU A 305 3.27 -0.91 -29.23
CA GLU A 305 3.71 0.32 -29.88
C GLU A 305 3.91 1.41 -28.84
N THR A 306 4.97 2.17 -28.99
CA THR A 306 5.28 3.34 -28.16
C THR A 306 6.16 4.31 -28.94
N ILE A 307 6.60 5.39 -28.31
CA ILE A 307 7.50 6.39 -28.88
C ILE A 307 8.83 6.45 -28.10
N ASP A 308 9.87 6.88 -28.80
CA ASP A 308 11.14 7.28 -28.19
C ASP A 308 11.10 8.75 -27.70
N VAL A 309 12.23 9.24 -27.17
CA VAL A 309 12.39 10.61 -26.69
C VAL A 309 12.25 11.67 -27.80
N ASP A 310 12.51 11.28 -29.05
CA ASP A 310 12.41 12.15 -30.25
C ASP A 310 11.00 12.12 -30.87
N GLY A 311 10.11 11.26 -30.35
CA GLY A 311 8.73 11.11 -30.81
C GLY A 311 8.56 10.11 -31.95
N ASN A 312 9.60 9.36 -32.33
CA ASN A 312 9.50 8.33 -33.36
C ASN A 312 8.80 7.09 -32.79
N THR A 313 7.88 6.52 -33.57
CA THR A 313 7.19 5.28 -33.21
C THR A 313 8.13 4.07 -33.31
N LEU A 314 8.10 3.21 -32.30
CA LEU A 314 8.78 1.92 -32.29
C LEU A 314 7.94 0.84 -31.59
N GLN A 315 8.34 -0.42 -31.76
CA GLN A 315 7.82 -1.51 -30.97
C GLN A 315 8.74 -1.85 -29.80
N MET A 316 8.14 -1.96 -28.62
CA MET A 316 8.81 -2.36 -27.39
C MET A 316 8.25 -3.69 -26.90
N GLN A 317 9.12 -4.53 -26.35
CA GLN A 317 8.74 -5.73 -25.63
C GLN A 317 9.38 -5.72 -24.24
N GLY A 318 8.58 -5.95 -23.20
CA GLY A 318 9.09 -6.09 -21.84
C GLY A 318 10.08 -7.25 -21.75
N LYS A 319 11.16 -7.05 -20.98
CA LYS A 319 12.15 -8.08 -20.69
C LYS A 319 12.22 -8.34 -19.19
N GLY A 320 12.24 -9.60 -18.80
CA GLY A 320 12.47 -10.02 -17.42
C GLY A 320 11.25 -10.59 -16.71
N ARG A 321 11.35 -10.74 -15.39
CA ARG A 321 10.35 -11.39 -14.54
C ARG A 321 9.50 -10.34 -13.82
N HIS A 322 8.47 -9.84 -14.50
CA HIS A 322 7.50 -8.91 -13.90
C HIS A 322 6.42 -9.66 -13.11
N ASP A 323 5.79 -8.98 -12.17
CA ASP A 323 4.63 -9.51 -11.46
C ASP A 323 3.46 -9.61 -12.45
N PRO A 324 2.84 -10.79 -12.66
CA PRO A 324 1.62 -10.91 -13.45
C PRO A 324 0.41 -10.26 -12.74
N CYS A 325 0.50 -10.06 -11.42
CA CYS A 325 -0.52 -9.41 -10.61
C CYS A 325 0.11 -8.80 -9.35
N VAL A 326 -0.13 -7.51 -9.07
CA VAL A 326 0.49 -6.80 -7.93
C VAL A 326 -0.27 -6.91 -6.63
N VAL A 327 -1.56 -7.23 -6.66
CA VAL A 327 -2.42 -7.17 -5.46
C VAL A 327 -1.93 -8.00 -4.27
N PRO A 328 -1.36 -9.22 -4.44
CA PRO A 328 -0.85 -9.96 -3.28
C PRO A 328 0.29 -9.23 -2.57
N ARG A 329 1.15 -8.51 -3.31
CA ARG A 329 2.25 -7.73 -2.74
C ARG A 329 1.80 -6.38 -2.21
N ALA A 330 0.64 -5.90 -2.62
CA ALA A 330 0.07 -4.65 -2.17
C ALA A 330 -0.55 -4.74 -0.77
N VAL A 331 -0.96 -5.94 -0.32
CA VAL A 331 -1.54 -6.18 1.02
C VAL A 331 -0.75 -5.52 2.16
N PRO A 332 0.55 -5.84 2.40
CA PRO A 332 1.31 -5.21 3.49
C PRO A 332 1.51 -3.70 3.28
N ILE A 333 1.47 -3.21 2.03
CA ILE A 333 1.60 -1.77 1.73
C ILE A 333 0.31 -1.03 2.11
N VAL A 334 -0.85 -1.61 1.82
CA VAL A 334 -2.16 -1.06 2.21
C VAL A 334 -2.28 -1.00 3.73
N GLU A 335 -1.91 -2.07 4.43
CA GLU A 335 -1.91 -2.08 5.89
C GLU A 335 -0.96 -1.03 6.47
N ALA A 336 0.25 -0.92 5.92
CA ALA A 336 1.23 0.07 6.35
C ALA A 336 0.72 1.51 6.17
N MET A 337 0.13 1.82 5.01
CA MET A 337 -0.42 3.15 4.75
C MET A 337 -1.62 3.47 5.64
N ALA A 338 -2.47 2.48 5.96
CA ALA A 338 -3.57 2.66 6.91
C ALA A 338 -3.03 2.92 8.32
N ALA A 339 -2.02 2.17 8.75
CA ALA A 339 -1.36 2.35 10.05
C ALA A 339 -0.73 3.74 10.18
N LEU A 340 -0.08 4.25 9.13
CA LEU A 340 0.49 5.60 9.13
C LEU A 340 -0.57 6.68 9.33
N VAL A 341 -1.69 6.60 8.62
CA VAL A 341 -2.81 7.55 8.79
C VAL A 341 -3.37 7.47 10.21
N LEU A 342 -3.65 6.26 10.69
CA LEU A 342 -4.21 6.08 12.03
C LEU A 342 -3.26 6.52 13.14
N ALA A 343 -1.95 6.28 12.99
CA ALA A 343 -0.95 6.70 13.98
C ALA A 343 -0.88 8.23 14.05
N ASP A 344 -0.93 8.91 12.91
CA ASP A 344 -0.91 10.37 12.86
C ASP A 344 -2.14 10.97 13.57
N TYR A 345 -3.35 10.50 13.22
CA TYR A 345 -4.58 10.95 13.89
C TYR A 345 -4.67 10.51 15.35
N TYR A 346 -4.12 9.35 15.71
CA TYR A 346 -4.05 8.91 17.10
C TYR A 346 -3.24 9.89 17.95
N LEU A 347 -2.12 10.38 17.43
CA LEU A 347 -1.29 11.37 18.12
C LEU A 347 -1.94 12.76 18.12
N LEU A 348 -2.53 13.20 17.01
CA LEU A 348 -3.28 14.46 16.95
C LEU A 348 -4.43 14.48 17.95
N ASN A 349 -5.17 13.37 18.09
CA ASN A 349 -6.30 13.31 19.00
C ASN A 349 -5.92 13.44 20.49
N LYS A 350 -4.63 13.29 20.85
CA LYS A 350 -4.15 13.49 22.23
C LYS A 350 -4.27 14.93 22.72
N ILE A 351 -4.42 15.90 21.81
CA ILE A 351 -4.51 17.32 22.16
C ILE A 351 -5.92 17.92 21.93
N THR A 352 -6.89 17.10 21.53
CA THR A 352 -8.22 17.59 21.10
C THR A 352 -9.15 17.93 22.26
N LYS A 353 -9.02 17.25 23.40
CA LYS A 353 -9.86 17.46 24.60
C LYS A 353 -8.98 17.51 25.85
N LEU A 354 -9.37 18.35 26.82
CA LEU A 354 -8.68 18.54 28.10
C LEU A 354 -8.94 17.40 29.09
#